data_AF-A0A969KI72-F1
#
_entry.id   AF-A0A969KI72-F1
#
_cell.length_a   1.000
_cell.length_b   1.000
_cell.length_c   1.000
_cell.angle_alpha   90.00
_cell.angle_beta   90.00
_cell.angle_gamma   90.00
#
_symmetry.space_group_name_H-M   'P 1'
#
loop_
_entity.id
_entity.type
_entity.pdbx_description
1 polymer ?
#
loop_
_entity_poly.entity_id
_entity_poly.type
_entity_poly.pdbx_seq_one_letter_code
_entity_poly.pdbx_strand_id
1 'polypeptide(L)'
;MLNKYNVFENHLLIITEDFVPQEELLTRDDWQAGFNVLRRINGFLFYNSGAAAGASQPHKHLQLVPFAHNSQEMALPIAKLIALLPDQDGILTLPQFKFDHGIIKFKQTLDVTETDDRYRSLLEKLDLLGAEDQRPKPHNVIMVEDWMMVVPRCLDRYKKSIPH
;
A
#
# COMPACT_ATOMS: atom_id res chain seq x y z
N MET A 1 4.72 11.36 -12.77
CA MET A 1 4.27 12.77 -12.79
C MET A 1 4.38 13.38 -11.39
N LEU A 2 4.59 14.70 -11.28
CA LEU A 2 4.43 15.42 -10.00
C LEU A 2 2.94 15.64 -9.74
N ASN A 3 2.47 15.38 -8.52
CA ASN A 3 1.06 15.54 -8.17
C ASN A 3 0.63 17.03 -8.25
N LYS A 4 -0.48 17.30 -8.94
CA LYS A 4 -1.06 18.64 -9.16
C LYS A 4 -1.74 19.22 -7.89
N TYR A 5 -1.96 18.39 -6.87
CA TYR A 5 -2.56 18.78 -5.59
C TYR A 5 -1.66 18.31 -4.42
N ASN A 6 -0.52 18.96 -4.24
CA ASN A 6 0.43 18.66 -3.17
C ASN A 6 -0.07 19.17 -1.81
N VAL A 7 -0.52 18.25 -0.94
CA VAL A 7 -0.63 18.50 0.51
C VAL A 7 0.71 18.18 1.21
N PHE A 8 1.58 17.41 0.57
CA PHE A 8 2.95 17.14 1.01
C PHE A 8 3.94 17.51 -0.11
N GLU A 9 5.00 18.23 0.24
CA GLU A 9 6.10 18.50 -0.68
C GLU A 9 6.71 17.16 -1.14
N ASN A 10 6.87 16.99 -2.46
CA ASN A 10 7.57 15.85 -3.11
C ASN A 10 6.81 14.51 -3.23
N HIS A 11 5.47 14.50 -3.26
CA HIS A 11 4.71 13.29 -3.63
C HIS A 11 4.86 12.97 -5.14
N LEU A 12 5.35 11.76 -5.45
CA LEU A 12 5.54 11.26 -6.81
C LEU A 12 4.45 10.25 -7.21
N LEU A 13 3.98 10.37 -8.46
CA LEU A 13 3.09 9.40 -9.11
C LEU A 13 3.85 8.57 -10.13
N ILE A 14 3.85 7.26 -9.95
CA ILE A 14 4.32 6.24 -10.89
C ILE A 14 3.08 5.73 -11.63
N ILE A 15 2.99 6.02 -12.93
CA ILE A 15 1.80 5.74 -13.75
C ILE A 15 2.15 4.78 -14.87
N THR A 16 1.17 4.00 -15.33
CA THR A 16 1.31 3.22 -16.56
C THR A 16 1.29 4.15 -17.78
N GLU A 17 1.98 3.76 -18.86
CA GLU A 17 2.00 4.53 -20.10
C GLU A 17 0.62 4.55 -20.76
N ASP A 18 0.04 3.36 -20.98
CA ASP A 18 -1.33 3.19 -21.43
C ASP A 18 -2.31 3.33 -20.27
N PHE A 19 -3.56 3.69 -20.60
CA PHE A 19 -4.64 3.72 -19.62
C PHE A 19 -4.89 2.32 -19.07
N VAL A 20 -4.64 2.15 -17.78
CA VAL A 20 -5.02 0.97 -17.00
C VAL A 20 -5.96 1.44 -15.87
N PRO A 21 -7.09 0.78 -15.60
CA PRO A 21 -7.95 1.10 -14.47
C PRO A 21 -7.24 0.99 -13.12
N GLN A 22 -7.50 1.94 -12.23
CA GLN A 22 -6.98 1.98 -10.85
C GLN A 22 -7.53 0.84 -9.96
N GLU A 23 -8.58 0.14 -10.41
CA GLU A 23 -9.13 -1.04 -9.76
C GLU A 23 -8.32 -2.31 -10.03
N GLU A 24 -7.39 -2.28 -10.99
CA GLU A 24 -6.61 -3.47 -11.33
C GLU A 24 -5.51 -3.77 -10.31
N LEU A 25 -5.16 -5.05 -10.18
CA LEU A 25 -4.05 -5.52 -9.34
C LEU A 25 -2.74 -4.80 -9.67
N LEU A 26 -1.94 -4.51 -8.65
CA LEU A 26 -0.52 -4.23 -8.88
C LEU A 26 0.13 -5.44 -9.55
N THR A 27 0.97 -5.16 -10.54
CA THR A 27 1.72 -6.14 -11.32
C THR A 27 3.18 -6.09 -10.93
N ARG A 28 3.95 -7.08 -11.40
CA ARG A 28 5.41 -7.11 -11.24
C ARG A 28 6.09 -5.86 -11.81
N ASP A 29 5.58 -5.31 -12.91
CA ASP A 29 6.12 -4.09 -13.52
C ASP A 29 5.87 -2.86 -12.63
N ASP A 30 4.69 -2.79 -11.98
CA ASP A 30 4.39 -1.73 -11.01
C ASP A 30 5.34 -1.80 -9.80
N TRP A 31 5.58 -3.00 -9.26
CA TRP A 31 6.54 -3.21 -8.18
C TRP A 31 7.96 -2.84 -8.60
N GLN A 32 8.38 -3.27 -9.79
CA GLN A 32 9.70 -2.97 -10.32
C GLN A 32 9.90 -1.45 -10.48
N ALA A 33 8.89 -0.73 -10.97
CA ALA A 33 8.92 0.72 -11.06
C ALA A 33 8.97 1.38 -9.67
N GLY A 34 8.13 0.92 -8.73
CA GLY A 34 8.12 1.35 -7.33
C GLY A 34 9.49 1.21 -6.66
N PHE A 35 10.12 0.05 -6.80
CA PHE A 35 11.43 -0.25 -6.20
C PHE A 35 12.55 0.59 -6.78
N ASN A 36 12.49 0.88 -8.09
CA ASN A 36 13.46 1.78 -8.71
C ASN A 36 13.43 3.17 -8.08
N VAL A 37 12.27 3.65 -7.63
CA VAL A 37 12.15 4.94 -6.95
C VAL A 37 12.49 4.84 -5.46
N LEU A 38 11.97 3.84 -4.74
CA LEU A 38 12.27 3.60 -3.31
C LEU A 38 13.77 3.52 -3.04
N ARG A 39 14.53 2.81 -3.87
CA ARG A 39 16.01 2.69 -3.72
C ARG A 39 16.76 4.02 -3.82
N ARG A 40 16.12 5.07 -4.34
CA ARG A 40 16.71 6.41 -4.52
C ARG A 40 16.12 7.44 -3.57
N ILE A 41 14.93 7.18 -3.04
CA ILE A 41 14.16 8.10 -2.21
C ILE A 41 13.68 7.34 -0.99
N ASN A 42 14.25 7.68 0.17
CA ASN A 42 13.79 7.14 1.44
C ASN A 42 12.35 7.60 1.71
N GLY A 43 11.42 6.65 1.75
CA GLY A 43 9.98 6.92 1.80
C GLY A 43 9.16 5.65 1.85
N PHE A 44 7.88 5.77 1.55
CA PHE A 44 6.96 4.64 1.43
C PHE A 44 6.13 4.73 0.15
N LEU A 45 5.76 3.56 -0.36
CA LEU A 45 4.80 3.41 -1.44
C LEU A 45 3.40 3.23 -0.86
N PHE A 46 2.40 3.75 -1.55
CA PHE A 46 1.01 3.41 -1.28
C PHE A 46 0.16 3.34 -2.55
N TYR A 47 -0.85 2.48 -2.52
CA TYR A 47 -1.79 2.25 -3.61
C TYR A 47 -3.21 2.24 -3.08
N ASN A 48 -4.11 2.94 -3.78
CA ASN A 48 -5.53 2.96 -3.46
C ASN A 48 -6.26 2.24 -4.60
N SER A 49 -6.65 0.98 -4.38
CA SER A 49 -7.31 0.16 -5.40
C SER A 49 -8.80 0.51 -5.47
N GLY A 50 -9.18 1.29 -6.48
CA GLY A 50 -10.56 1.70 -6.74
C GLY A 50 -11.11 2.85 -5.88
N ALA A 51 -12.26 3.40 -6.32
CA ALA A 51 -12.86 4.61 -5.74
C ALA A 51 -13.16 4.49 -4.23
N ALA A 52 -13.65 3.33 -3.77
CA ALA A 52 -13.96 3.13 -2.34
C ALA A 52 -12.71 3.09 -1.44
N ALA A 53 -11.52 2.93 -2.02
CA ALA A 53 -10.23 3.02 -1.32
C ALA A 53 -9.68 4.46 -1.30
N GLY A 54 -10.40 5.44 -1.85
CA GLY A 54 -9.97 6.83 -1.94
C GLY A 54 -9.10 7.13 -3.16
N ALA A 55 -9.23 6.34 -4.22
CA ALA A 55 -8.64 6.68 -5.52
C ALA A 55 -9.29 7.95 -6.07
N SER A 56 -8.47 8.97 -6.36
CA SER A 56 -8.94 10.24 -6.94
C SER A 56 -8.81 10.29 -8.46
N GLN A 57 -7.99 9.42 -9.06
CA GLN A 57 -7.78 9.32 -10.50
C GLN A 57 -8.14 7.89 -10.95
N PRO A 58 -8.82 7.72 -12.09
CA PRO A 58 -9.20 6.42 -12.62
C PRO A 58 -8.05 5.68 -13.31
N HIS A 59 -7.00 6.40 -13.71
CA HIS A 59 -5.81 5.82 -14.33
C HIS A 59 -4.86 5.32 -13.24
N LYS A 60 -4.42 4.07 -13.38
CA LYS A 60 -3.49 3.36 -12.51
C LYS A 60 -2.26 4.18 -12.16
N HIS A 61 -2.10 4.44 -10.88
CA HIS A 61 -0.95 5.12 -10.31
C HIS A 61 -0.59 4.53 -8.95
N LEU A 62 0.70 4.24 -8.80
CA LEU A 62 1.35 3.93 -7.54
C LEU A 62 2.00 5.21 -7.00
N GLN A 63 1.83 5.46 -5.71
CA GLN A 63 2.20 6.73 -5.09
C GLN A 63 3.40 6.53 -4.18
N LEU A 64 4.35 7.49 -4.20
CA LEU A 64 5.48 7.51 -3.29
C LEU A 64 5.52 8.81 -2.49
N VAL A 65 5.64 8.67 -1.17
CA VAL A 65 5.81 9.80 -0.26
C VAL A 65 7.19 9.70 0.39
N PRO A 66 8.08 10.67 0.17
CA PRO A 66 9.36 10.73 0.87
C PRO A 66 9.14 10.97 2.38
N PHE A 67 10.00 10.38 3.21
CA PHE A 67 10.04 10.80 4.61
C PHE A 67 10.62 12.20 4.73
N ALA A 68 10.05 13.02 5.62
CA ALA A 68 10.53 14.38 5.85
C ALA A 68 12.00 14.37 6.31
N HIS A 69 12.84 15.19 5.68
CA HIS A 69 14.30 15.18 5.91
C HIS A 69 14.74 15.62 7.31
N ASN A 70 13.85 16.24 8.12
CA ASN A 70 14.25 17.03 9.30
C ASN A 70 13.65 16.56 10.64
N SER A 71 13.04 15.37 10.73
CA SER A 71 12.52 14.86 12.01
C SER A 71 13.18 13.55 12.39
N GLN A 72 13.78 13.48 13.59
CA GLN A 72 14.39 12.28 14.19
C GLN A 72 13.45 11.06 14.29
N GLU A 73 12.15 11.24 14.03
CA GLU A 73 11.15 10.17 13.89
C GLU A 73 10.89 9.88 12.40
N MET A 74 11.89 9.31 11.71
CA MET A 74 11.82 8.94 10.29
C MET A 74 11.10 7.60 10.07
N ALA A 75 9.84 7.49 10.47
CA ALA A 75 9.05 6.32 10.13
C ALA A 75 7.55 6.63 10.13
N LEU A 76 6.79 5.84 9.38
CA LEU A 76 5.34 5.81 9.52
C LEU A 76 4.97 5.62 11.00
N PRO A 77 3.96 6.32 11.56
CA PRO A 77 3.57 6.14 12.97
C PRO A 77 3.31 4.68 13.36
N ILE A 78 2.82 3.88 12.39
CA ILE A 78 2.56 2.44 12.55
C ILE A 78 3.83 1.57 12.56
N ALA A 79 4.95 2.07 12.05
CA ALA A 79 6.20 1.30 11.95
C ALA A 79 6.71 0.84 13.32
N LYS A 80 6.54 1.67 14.36
CA LYS A 80 6.90 1.30 15.74
C LYS A 80 6.11 0.08 16.24
N LEU A 81 4.85 -0.05 15.84
CA LEU A 81 4.01 -1.21 16.20
C LEU A 81 4.39 -2.44 15.37
N ILE A 82 4.69 -2.26 14.08
CA ILE A 82 5.10 -3.35 13.19
C ILE A 82 6.47 -3.92 13.61
N ALA A 83 7.38 -3.07 14.09
CA ALA A 83 8.67 -3.50 14.61
C ALA A 83 8.58 -4.45 15.81
N LEU A 84 7.48 -4.38 16.59
CA LEU A 84 7.23 -5.27 17.74
C LEU A 84 6.63 -6.63 17.33
N LEU A 85 6.19 -6.77 16.06
CA LEU A 85 5.69 -8.04 15.56
C LEU A 85 6.84 -9.04 15.35
N PRO A 86 6.59 -10.35 15.58
CA PRO A 86 7.61 -11.38 15.41
C PRO A 86 8.12 -11.45 13.97
N ASP A 87 9.43 -11.72 13.82
CA ASP A 87 10.08 -11.99 12.53
C ASP A 87 9.80 -13.42 12.06
N GLN A 88 8.55 -13.68 11.70
CA GLN A 88 8.10 -14.96 11.18
C GLN A 88 7.60 -14.85 9.74
N ASP A 89 7.69 -15.95 9.00
CA ASP A 89 7.01 -16.04 7.72
C ASP A 89 5.50 -16.19 7.95
N GLY A 90 4.72 -15.48 7.15
CA GLY A 90 3.26 -15.50 7.19
C GLY A 90 2.63 -14.12 7.36
N ILE A 91 1.30 -14.11 7.39
CA ILE A 91 0.48 -12.90 7.51
C ILE A 91 0.24 -12.62 8.99
N LEU A 92 0.59 -11.41 9.40
CA LEU A 92 0.49 -10.88 10.75
C LEU A 92 -0.64 -9.85 10.83
N THR A 93 -1.15 -9.64 12.03
CA THR A 93 -2.11 -8.59 12.34
C THR A 93 -1.71 -7.88 13.63
N LEU A 94 -2.16 -6.64 13.79
CA LEU A 94 -2.00 -5.83 14.99
C LEU A 94 -3.32 -5.84 15.78
N PRO A 95 -3.37 -6.47 16.97
CA PRO A 95 -4.57 -6.50 17.81
C PRO A 95 -5.10 -5.12 18.20
N GLN A 96 -4.25 -4.09 18.13
CA GLN A 96 -4.59 -2.70 18.44
C GLN A 96 -5.51 -2.07 17.37
N PHE A 97 -5.54 -2.61 16.16
CA PHE A 97 -6.39 -2.10 15.08
C PHE A 97 -7.73 -2.83 15.06
N LYS A 98 -8.81 -2.04 15.01
CA LYS A 98 -10.20 -2.54 14.99
C LYS A 98 -10.74 -2.78 13.58
N PHE A 99 -9.88 -2.70 12.58
CA PHE A 99 -10.21 -2.90 11.17
C PHE A 99 -9.42 -4.09 10.63
N ASP A 100 -9.99 -4.79 9.65
CA ASP A 100 -9.31 -5.90 8.99
C ASP A 100 -8.07 -5.39 8.25
N HIS A 101 -6.97 -6.13 8.38
CA HIS A 101 -5.73 -5.83 7.69
C HIS A 101 -4.84 -7.07 7.73
N GLY A 102 -3.83 -7.10 6.87
CA GLY A 102 -2.76 -8.09 6.91
C GLY A 102 -1.42 -7.41 6.71
N ILE A 103 -0.41 -7.89 7.42
CA ILE A 103 0.95 -7.38 7.39
C ILE A 103 1.89 -8.54 7.07
N ILE A 104 2.85 -8.32 6.17
CA ILE A 104 3.95 -9.24 5.92
C ILE A 104 5.25 -8.47 6.08
N LYS A 105 6.22 -9.03 6.82
CA LYS A 105 7.59 -8.52 6.93
C LYS A 105 8.48 -9.18 5.86
N PHE A 106 9.43 -8.41 5.32
CA PHE A 106 10.45 -8.90 4.40
C PHE A 106 11.74 -9.16 5.17
N LYS A 107 12.41 -10.29 4.87
CA LYS A 107 13.66 -10.69 5.55
C LYS A 107 14.92 -10.25 4.79
N GLN A 108 14.78 -9.85 3.53
CA GLN A 108 15.87 -9.58 2.60
C GLN A 108 15.51 -8.41 1.67
N THR A 109 16.44 -8.02 0.80
CA THR A 109 16.25 -7.04 -0.27
C THR A 109 14.97 -7.26 -1.06
N LEU A 110 14.30 -6.18 -1.43
CA LEU A 110 13.09 -6.16 -2.24
C LEU A 110 13.24 -6.96 -3.55
N ASP A 111 12.60 -8.14 -3.59
CA ASP A 111 12.42 -8.97 -4.78
C ASP A 111 11.01 -8.78 -5.34
N VAL A 112 10.91 -8.55 -6.65
CA VAL A 112 9.64 -8.24 -7.33
C VAL A 112 8.70 -9.43 -7.33
N THR A 113 9.22 -10.64 -7.52
CA THR A 113 8.39 -11.85 -7.60
C THR A 113 7.84 -12.19 -6.22
N GLU A 114 8.72 -12.20 -5.21
CA GLU A 114 8.33 -12.44 -3.83
C GLU A 114 7.33 -11.40 -3.32
N THR A 115 7.52 -10.13 -3.69
CA THR A 115 6.58 -9.06 -3.32
C THR A 115 5.21 -9.26 -3.94
N ASP A 116 5.14 -9.60 -5.23
CA ASP A 116 3.87 -9.87 -5.92
C ASP A 116 3.15 -11.08 -5.30
N ASP A 117 3.88 -12.15 -4.99
CA ASP A 117 3.33 -13.36 -4.36
C ASP A 117 2.81 -13.07 -2.94
N ARG A 118 3.53 -12.25 -2.16
CA ARG A 118 3.11 -11.81 -0.82
C ARG A 118 1.91 -10.87 -0.87
N TYR A 119 1.86 -9.96 -1.84
CA TYR A 119 0.69 -9.12 -2.09
C TYR A 119 -0.54 -9.97 -2.43
N ARG A 120 -0.43 -10.92 -3.36
CA ARG A 120 -1.52 -11.84 -3.72
C ARG A 120 -1.99 -12.68 -2.53
N SER A 121 -1.05 -13.18 -1.72
CA SER A 121 -1.34 -13.94 -0.50
C SER A 121 -2.11 -13.09 0.53
N LEU A 122 -1.77 -11.81 0.68
CA LEU A 122 -2.52 -10.87 1.53
C LEU A 122 -3.94 -10.66 1.00
N LEU A 123 -4.10 -10.48 -0.31
CA LEU A 123 -5.42 -10.33 -0.91
C LEU A 123 -6.28 -11.59 -0.72
N GLU A 124 -5.73 -12.77 -0.94
CA GLU A 124 -6.44 -14.04 -0.73
C GLU A 124 -6.86 -14.19 0.73
N LYS A 125 -5.94 -13.96 1.67
CA LYS A 125 -6.22 -14.08 3.12
C LYS A 125 -7.33 -13.12 3.59
N LEU A 126 -7.42 -11.95 2.97
CA LEU A 126 -8.38 -10.91 3.29
C LEU A 126 -9.67 -11.02 2.45
N ASP A 127 -9.84 -12.09 1.67
CA ASP A 127 -10.98 -12.29 0.76
C ASP A 127 -11.17 -11.09 -0.19
N LEU A 128 -10.07 -10.55 -0.70
CA LEU A 128 -10.05 -9.38 -1.59
C LEU A 128 -9.91 -9.75 -3.06
N LEU A 129 -9.50 -10.98 -3.39
CA LEU A 129 -9.51 -11.41 -4.79
C LEU A 129 -10.96 -11.41 -5.29
N GLY A 130 -11.22 -10.63 -6.34
CA GLY A 130 -12.54 -10.48 -6.93
C GLY A 130 -12.95 -11.71 -7.73
N ALA A 131 -14.19 -11.72 -8.22
CA ALA A 131 -14.64 -12.75 -9.17
C ALA A 131 -13.96 -12.63 -10.54
N GLU A 132 -13.46 -11.43 -10.87
CA GLU A 132 -12.59 -11.18 -12.02
C GLU A 132 -11.13 -11.19 -11.54
N ASP A 133 -10.31 -12.10 -12.08
CA ASP A 133 -8.93 -12.35 -11.63
C ASP A 133 -8.02 -11.12 -11.55
N GLN A 134 -8.36 -10.03 -12.26
CA GLN A 134 -7.57 -8.81 -12.35
C GLN A 134 -8.10 -7.65 -11.50
N ARG A 135 -9.33 -7.74 -10.97
CA ARG A 135 -10.00 -6.65 -10.26
C ARG A 135 -10.38 -7.05 -8.84
N PRO A 136 -9.48 -6.83 -7.87
CA PRO A 136 -9.77 -7.11 -6.46
C PRO A 136 -10.84 -6.18 -5.91
N LYS A 137 -11.42 -6.59 -4.78
CA LYS A 137 -12.23 -5.70 -3.94
C LYS A 137 -11.37 -4.50 -3.49
N PRO A 138 -11.98 -3.33 -3.26
CA PRO A 138 -11.25 -2.12 -2.91
C PRO A 138 -10.39 -2.30 -1.65
N HIS A 139 -9.14 -1.83 -1.73
CA HIS A 139 -8.18 -1.94 -0.64
C HIS A 139 -7.08 -0.89 -0.76
N ASN A 140 -6.40 -0.62 0.35
CA ASN A 140 -5.16 0.15 0.35
C ASN A 140 -3.98 -0.78 0.53
N VAL A 141 -2.87 -0.43 -0.13
CA VAL A 141 -1.55 -1.02 0.12
C VAL A 141 -0.65 0.08 0.67
N ILE A 142 0.10 -0.23 1.72
CA ILE A 142 1.22 0.57 2.21
C ILE A 142 2.43 -0.34 2.22
N MET A 143 3.55 0.13 1.67
CA MET A 143 4.77 -0.64 1.59
C MET A 143 6.00 0.23 1.85
N VAL A 144 6.91 -0.29 2.67
CA VAL A 144 8.28 0.18 2.82
C VAL A 144 9.23 -0.99 2.50
N GLU A 145 10.53 -0.80 2.67
CA GLU A 145 11.52 -1.81 2.31
C GLU A 145 11.39 -3.14 3.08
N ASP A 146 10.95 -3.08 4.34
CA ASP A 146 10.97 -4.21 5.27
C ASP A 146 9.57 -4.75 5.65
N TRP A 147 8.49 -4.12 5.19
CA TRP A 147 7.14 -4.69 5.32
C TRP A 147 6.12 -4.12 4.33
N MET A 148 5.06 -4.88 4.11
CA MET A 148 3.86 -4.50 3.37
C MET A 148 2.62 -4.71 4.24
N MET A 149 1.68 -3.78 4.17
CA MET A 149 0.37 -3.84 4.81
C MET A 149 -0.74 -3.66 3.78
N VAL A 150 -1.76 -4.52 3.83
CA VAL A 150 -2.98 -4.41 3.03
C VAL A 150 -4.17 -4.20 3.95
N VAL A 151 -5.06 -3.28 3.56
CA VAL A 151 -6.27 -2.92 4.31
C VAL A 151 -7.48 -2.96 3.38
N PRO A 152 -8.45 -3.88 3.58
CA PRO A 152 -9.75 -3.85 2.91
C PRO A 152 -10.47 -2.52 3.10
N ARG A 153 -11.17 -2.05 2.07
CA ARG A 153 -11.95 -0.81 2.13
C ARG A 153 -13.37 -1.05 1.65
N CYS A 154 -14.34 -0.80 2.54
CA CYS A 154 -15.77 -0.87 2.22
C CYS A 154 -16.42 0.51 2.03
N LEU A 155 -15.79 1.58 2.53
CA LEU A 155 -16.28 2.96 2.46
C LEU A 155 -15.10 3.94 2.34
N ASP A 156 -15.23 4.95 1.47
CA ASP A 156 -14.21 5.99 1.29
C ASP A 156 -14.18 7.00 2.47
N ARG A 157 -15.24 7.04 3.30
CA ARG A 157 -15.33 7.92 4.48
C ARG A 157 -15.73 7.17 5.75
N TYR A 158 -15.05 7.50 6.86
CA TYR A 158 -15.46 7.10 8.20
C TYR A 158 -16.80 7.79 8.54
N LYS A 159 -17.89 7.02 8.64
CA LYS A 159 -19.13 7.51 9.27
C LYS A 159 -18.93 7.42 10.78
N LYS A 160 -18.77 8.57 11.44
CA LYS A 160 -18.83 8.68 12.90
C LYS A 160 -20.27 8.35 13.31
N SER A 161 -20.56 7.10 13.66
CA SER A 161 -21.79 6.79 14.39
C SER A 161 -21.62 7.35 15.79
N ILE A 162 -22.13 8.57 16.02
CA ILE A 162 -22.32 9.09 17.36
C ILE A 162 -23.50 8.29 17.93
N PRO A 163 -23.32 7.50 19.00
CA PRO A 163 -24.46 6.93 19.70
C PRO A 163 -25.22 8.09 20.36
N HIS A 164 -26.52 8.19 20.09
CA HIS A 164 -27.44 9.03 20.86
C HIS A 164 -27.68 8.44 22.25
#